data_AF-A0A970LDP7-F1
#
_entry.id   AF-A0A970LDP7-F1
#
_cell.length_a   1.000
_cell.length_b   1.000
_cell.length_c   1.000
_cell.angle_alpha   90.00
_cell.angle_beta   90.00
_cell.angle_gamma   90.00
#
_symmetry.space_group_name_H-M   'P 1'
#
loop_
_entity.id
_entity.type
_entity.pdbx_description
1 polymer ?
#
loop_
_entity_poly.entity_id
_entity_poly.type
_entity_poly.pdbx_seq_one_letter_code
_entity_poly.pdbx_strand_id
1 'polypeptide(L)'
;ILNALLDTGNSLYDPITKSPVIIVEYTKIQHVLPIEIRELFQNNGEMDMDIITEALKDSDFIERIRLIPYYAVGKSGGLLLGFKPDKILISLEGNWREYQDVVVAIYNDKLSRDEYYHALIHPEILSA
;
A
#
# COMPACT_ATOMS: atom_id res chain seq x y z
N ILE A 1 -12.12 -0.36 9.24
CA ILE A 1 -11.59 -1.71 9.53
C ILE A 1 -11.87 -2.56 8.31
N LEU A 2 -10.88 -3.27 7.79
CA LEU A 2 -11.01 -4.15 6.62
C LEU A 2 -10.30 -5.47 6.91
N ASN A 3 -10.78 -6.56 6.30
CA ASN A 3 -10.16 -7.87 6.43
C ASN A 3 -8.88 -7.93 5.58
N ALA A 4 -7.84 -8.56 6.13
CA ALA A 4 -6.56 -8.71 5.47
C ALA A 4 -6.10 -10.18 5.53
N LEU A 5 -5.37 -10.62 4.52
CA LEU A 5 -4.72 -11.93 4.47
C LEU A 5 -3.26 -11.78 4.92
N LEU A 6 -2.82 -12.64 5.86
CA LEU A 6 -1.40 -12.82 6.12
C LEU A 6 -0.80 -13.61 4.95
N ASP A 7 -0.08 -12.93 4.06
CA ASP A 7 0.38 -13.51 2.80
C ASP A 7 1.85 -13.90 2.89
N THR A 8 2.12 -15.19 3.02
CA THR A 8 3.50 -15.71 3.07
C THR A 8 4.26 -15.56 1.75
N GLY A 9 3.58 -15.27 0.64
CA GLY A 9 4.18 -14.95 -0.65
C GLY A 9 4.51 -13.47 -0.84
N ASN A 10 4.05 -12.59 0.06
CA ASN A 10 4.37 -11.18 0.01
C ASN A 10 5.77 -10.92 0.60
N SER A 11 6.73 -10.67 -0.28
CA SER A 11 8.13 -10.35 0.06
C SER A 11 8.49 -8.91 -0.32
N LEU A 12 7.51 -8.01 -0.40
CA LEU A 12 7.73 -6.62 -0.80
C LEU A 12 8.28 -5.77 0.35
N TYR A 13 9.29 -4.95 0.02
CA TYR A 13 9.90 -3.97 0.91
C TYR A 13 9.98 -2.60 0.24
N ASP A 14 9.94 -1.55 1.05
CA ASP A 14 10.38 -0.22 0.65
C ASP A 14 11.84 -0.30 0.15
N PRO A 15 12.13 0.08 -1.11
CA PRO A 15 13.48 0.08 -1.64
C PRO A 15 14.46 0.91 -0.80
N ILE A 16 13.99 1.98 -0.15
CA ILE A 16 14.78 2.95 0.60
C ILE A 16 14.97 2.50 2.04
N THR A 17 13.89 2.38 2.82
CA THR A 17 13.98 2.10 4.27
C THR A 17 14.06 0.61 4.60
N LYS A 18 13.79 -0.26 3.64
CA LYS A 18 13.58 -1.71 3.87
C LYS A 18 12.43 -2.03 4.81
N SER A 19 11.49 -1.10 4.97
CA SER A 19 10.23 -1.33 5.68
C SER A 19 9.37 -2.37 4.95
N PRO A 20 8.72 -3.31 5.65
CA PRO A 20 7.81 -4.26 5.05
C PRO A 20 6.56 -3.57 4.48
N VAL A 21 6.01 -4.12 3.39
CA VAL A 21 4.92 -3.51 2.63
C VAL A 21 3.60 -4.26 2.80
N ILE A 22 2.57 -3.58 3.27
CA ILE A 22 1.17 -4.03 3.20
C ILE A 22 0.60 -3.57 1.87
N ILE A 23 -0.06 -4.47 1.13
CA ILE A 23 -0.80 -4.11 -0.08
C ILE A 23 -2.27 -3.94 0.28
N VAL A 24 -2.93 -2.86 -0.14
CA VAL A 24 -4.35 -2.58 0.17
C VAL A 24 -5.08 -2.13 -1.09
N GLU A 25 -6.31 -2.62 -1.29
CA GLU A 25 -7.16 -2.20 -2.41
C GLU A 25 -7.52 -0.71 -2.32
N TYR A 26 -7.30 0.03 -3.41
CA TYR A 26 -7.61 1.47 -3.51
C TYR A 26 -9.05 1.78 -3.09
N THR A 27 -10.00 0.98 -3.59
CA THR A 27 -11.44 1.20 -3.35
C THR A 27 -11.82 1.21 -1.87
N LYS A 28 -11.05 0.54 -1.00
CA LYS A 28 -11.32 0.45 0.44
C LYS A 28 -10.69 1.58 1.26
N ILE A 29 -9.65 2.24 0.74
CA ILE A 29 -8.90 3.28 1.46
C ILE A 29 -8.96 4.67 0.82
N GLN A 30 -9.53 4.81 -0.38
CA GLN A 30 -9.60 6.09 -1.10
C GLN A 30 -10.08 7.26 -0.23
N HIS A 31 -11.04 7.06 0.68
CA HIS A 31 -11.59 8.13 1.51
C HIS A 31 -10.63 8.69 2.58
N VAL A 32 -9.57 7.95 2.92
CA VAL A 32 -8.54 8.40 3.87
C VAL A 32 -7.29 8.94 3.17
N LEU A 33 -7.24 8.85 1.83
CA LEU A 33 -6.12 9.37 1.05
C LEU A 33 -6.30 10.88 0.76
N PRO A 34 -5.19 11.63 0.62
CA PRO A 34 -5.22 13.00 0.13
C PRO A 34 -5.94 13.12 -1.22
N ILE A 35 -6.47 14.31 -1.52
CA ILE A 35 -7.23 14.54 -2.76
C ILE A 35 -6.37 14.29 -4.00
N GLU A 36 -5.12 14.72 -3.95
CA GLU A 36 -4.12 14.61 -5.01
C GLU A 36 -3.88 13.13 -5.35
N ILE A 37 -3.76 12.27 -4.33
CA ILE A 37 -3.59 10.83 -4.52
C ILE A 37 -4.84 10.21 -5.13
N ARG A 38 -6.04 10.59 -4.68
CA ARG A 38 -7.28 10.09 -5.28
C ARG A 38 -7.39 10.42 -6.77
N GLU A 39 -7.01 11.64 -7.14
CA GLU A 39 -7.02 12.10 -8.53
C GLU A 39 -6.01 11.33 -9.40
N LEU A 40 -4.83 10.97 -8.85
CA LEU A 40 -3.88 10.10 -9.55
C LEU A 40 -4.50 8.76 -9.93
N PHE A 41 -5.16 8.08 -8.98
CA PHE A 41 -5.80 6.79 -9.24
C PHE A 41 -7.02 6.87 -10.16
N GLN A 42 -7.77 7.98 -10.14
CA GLN A 42 -8.91 8.18 -11.03
C GLN A 42 -8.50 8.43 -12.49
N ASN A 43 -7.32 9.03 -12.69
CA ASN A 43 -6.80 9.38 -14.01
C ASN A 43 -5.75 8.39 -14.54
N ASN A 44 -5.55 7.25 -13.87
CA ASN A 44 -4.53 6.24 -14.18
C ASN A 44 -3.09 6.81 -14.22
N GLY A 45 -2.82 7.82 -13.39
CA GLY A 45 -1.52 8.50 -13.29
C GLY A 45 -0.58 7.90 -12.24
N GLU A 46 -1.00 6.90 -11.47
CA GLU A 46 -0.26 6.34 -10.33
C GLU A 46 1.01 5.56 -10.69
N MET A 47 1.27 5.36 -11.99
CA MET A 47 2.46 4.67 -12.51
C MET A 47 3.46 5.62 -13.17
N ASP A 48 3.12 6.90 -13.33
CA ASP A 48 3.95 7.89 -14.01
C ASP A 48 4.59 8.84 -12.99
N MET A 49 5.92 8.80 -12.91
CA MET A 49 6.69 9.57 -11.95
C MET A 49 6.59 11.08 -12.14
N ASP A 50 6.50 11.55 -13.38
CA ASP A 50 6.41 12.97 -13.66
C ASP A 50 5.04 13.50 -13.21
N ILE A 51 3.98 12.71 -13.46
CA ILE A 51 2.62 13.03 -13.00
C ILE A 51 2.54 13.00 -11.48
N ILE A 52 3.07 11.97 -10.82
CA ILE A 52 3.06 11.85 -9.35
C ILE A 52 3.79 13.04 -8.73
N THR A 53 4.98 13.38 -9.24
CA THR A 53 5.80 14.47 -8.69
C THR A 53 5.11 15.82 -8.86
N GLU A 54 4.51 16.08 -10.03
CA GLU A 54 3.76 17.31 -10.28
C GLU A 54 2.51 17.42 -9.39
N ALA A 55 1.76 16.33 -9.22
CA ALA A 55 0.56 16.30 -8.40
C ALA A 55 0.84 16.58 -6.91
N LEU A 56 2.03 16.22 -6.43
CA LEU A 56 2.40 16.32 -5.02
C LEU A 56 3.41 17.41 -4.70
N LYS A 57 3.81 18.22 -5.68
CA LYS A 57 4.88 19.22 -5.54
C LYS A 57 4.69 20.21 -4.39
N ASP A 58 3.43 20.55 -4.08
CA ASP A 58 3.04 21.51 -3.04
C ASP A 58 2.50 20.80 -1.78
N SER A 59 2.60 19.47 -1.71
CA SER A 59 2.07 18.64 -0.63
C SER A 59 3.19 18.06 0.22
N ASP A 60 3.13 18.29 1.53
CA ASP A 60 4.03 17.63 2.51
C ASP A 60 3.90 16.10 2.47
N PHE A 61 2.85 15.57 1.84
CA PHE A 61 2.65 14.14 1.65
C PHE A 61 3.69 13.51 0.71
N ILE A 62 4.38 14.30 -0.13
CA ILE A 62 5.40 13.81 -1.05
C ILE A 62 6.51 13.03 -0.34
N GLU A 63 6.91 13.47 0.86
CA GLU A 63 7.95 12.81 1.66
C GLU A 63 7.55 11.40 2.14
N ARG A 64 6.25 11.13 2.18
CA ARG A 64 5.67 9.85 2.60
C ARG A 64 5.49 8.89 1.45
N ILE A 65 5.52 9.35 0.20
CA ILE A 65 5.33 8.51 -0.97
C ILE A 65 6.49 7.55 -1.17
N ARG A 66 6.16 6.34 -1.59
CA ARG A 66 7.09 5.27 -1.94
C ARG A 66 6.67 4.65 -3.27
N LEU A 67 7.62 4.39 -4.13
CA LEU A 67 7.41 3.50 -5.27
C LEU A 67 7.96 2.12 -4.94
N ILE A 68 7.09 1.12 -5.02
CA ILE A 68 7.41 -0.27 -4.67
C ILE A 68 7.41 -1.11 -5.95
N PRO A 69 8.58 -1.49 -6.48
CA PRO A 69 8.67 -2.48 -7.53
C PRO A 69 8.14 -3.82 -7.02
N TYR A 70 7.29 -4.47 -7.83
CA TYR A 70 6.78 -5.79 -7.51
C TYR A 70 6.88 -6.74 -8.71
N TYR A 71 6.91 -8.03 -8.40
CA TYR A 71 6.90 -9.11 -9.37
C TYR A 71 5.82 -10.11 -8.99
N ALA A 72 5.06 -10.57 -9.97
CA ALA A 72 4.02 -11.56 -9.78
C ALA A 72 4.06 -12.58 -10.91
N VAL A 73 3.81 -13.85 -10.59
CA VAL A 73 3.78 -14.93 -11.59
C VAL A 73 2.72 -14.61 -12.65
N GLY A 74 3.10 -14.67 -13.92
CA GLY A 74 2.22 -14.36 -15.04
C GLY A 74 2.03 -12.87 -15.35
N LYS A 75 2.73 -11.97 -14.65
CA LYS A 75 2.83 -10.54 -14.98
C LYS A 75 4.30 -10.16 -15.20
N SER A 76 4.55 -9.16 -16.05
CA SER A 76 5.90 -8.66 -16.37
C SER A 76 6.57 -7.85 -15.24
N GLY A 77 6.07 -7.95 -14.01
CA GLY A 77 6.36 -7.00 -12.94
C GLY A 77 5.66 -5.66 -13.11
N GLY A 78 5.83 -4.76 -12.15
CA GLY A 78 5.25 -3.42 -12.16
C GLY A 78 5.69 -2.57 -10.97
N LEU A 79 5.07 -1.40 -10.84
CA LEU A 79 5.25 -0.48 -9.72
C LEU A 79 3.92 -0.34 -8.97
N LEU A 80 4.01 -0.26 -7.65
CA LEU A 80 2.90 0.16 -6.80
C LEU A 80 3.25 1.51 -6.17
N LEU A 81 2.31 2.45 -6.24
CA LEU A 81 2.36 3.66 -5.44
C LEU A 81 1.99 3.29 -4.00
N GLY A 82 2.88 3.57 -3.07
CA GLY A 82 2.66 3.39 -1.64
C GLY A 82 2.92 4.66 -0.85
N PHE A 83 2.58 4.63 0.42
CA PHE A 83 2.85 5.71 1.36
C PHE A 83 3.23 5.16 2.72
N LYS A 84 4.03 5.94 3.47
CA LYS A 84 4.35 5.67 4.87
C LYS A 84 3.29 6.33 5.78
N PRO A 85 2.35 5.57 6.35
CA PRO A 85 1.47 6.10 7.39
C PRO A 85 2.27 6.41 8.66
N ASP A 86 1.71 7.24 9.54
CA ASP A 86 2.29 7.42 10.88
C ASP A 86 2.29 6.11 11.68
N LYS A 87 1.21 5.34 11.53
CA LYS A 87 1.02 4.04 12.14
C LYS A 87 -0.10 3.27 11.48
N ILE A 88 -0.12 1.96 11.71
CA ILE A 88 -1.26 1.09 11.43
C ILE A 88 -1.69 0.35 12.70
N LEU A 89 -2.94 -0.10 12.72
CA LEU A 89 -3.46 -0.98 13.76
C LEU A 89 -3.84 -2.32 13.12
N ILE A 90 -3.33 -3.43 13.65
CA ILE A 90 -3.71 -4.78 13.22
C ILE A 90 -4.36 -5.51 14.39
N SER A 91 -5.51 -6.12 14.14
CA SER A 91 -6.23 -6.96 15.12
C SER A 91 -5.98 -8.43 14.82
N LEU A 92 -5.46 -9.16 15.81
CA LEU A 92 -5.35 -10.62 15.79
C LEU A 92 -6.14 -11.18 16.96
N GLU A 93 -7.12 -12.04 16.67
CA GLU A 93 -8.00 -12.65 17.70
C GLU A 93 -8.63 -11.61 18.65
N GLY A 94 -8.97 -10.43 18.12
CA GLY A 94 -9.56 -9.33 18.88
C GLY A 94 -8.55 -8.41 19.60
N ASN A 95 -7.26 -8.74 19.58
CA ASN A 95 -6.21 -7.92 20.18
C ASN A 95 -5.62 -6.95 19.15
N TRP A 96 -5.81 -5.66 19.39
CA TRP A 96 -5.21 -4.61 18.57
C TRP A 96 -3.77 -4.34 18.98
N ARG A 97 -2.88 -4.31 17.99
CA ARG A 97 -1.49 -3.85 18.14
C ARG A 97 -1.19 -2.76 17.14
N GLU A 98 -0.38 -1.80 17.58
CA GLU A 98 0.12 -0.70 16.76
C GLU A 98 1.45 -1.09 16.13
N TYR A 99 1.61 -0.79 14.84
CA TYR A 99 2.85 -0.98 14.11
C TYR A 99 3.25 0.33 13.44
N GLN A 100 4.54 0.62 13.52
CA GLN A 100 5.20 1.76 12.87
C GLN A 100 6.21 1.22 11.85
N ASP A 101 6.81 2.11 11.06
CA ASP A 101 7.82 1.74 10.05
C ASP A 101 7.37 0.67 9.04
N VAL A 102 6.09 0.75 8.68
CA VAL A 102 5.46 -0.02 7.60
C VAL A 102 5.17 0.89 6.41
N VAL A 103 5.09 0.30 5.22
CA VAL A 103 4.60 1.00 4.02
C VAL A 103 3.28 0.39 3.57
N VAL A 104 2.33 1.22 3.16
CA VAL A 104 1.06 0.79 2.57
C VAL A 104 1.13 1.05 1.07
N ALA A 105 1.25 0.00 0.28
CA ALA A 105 1.13 0.03 -1.18
C ALA A 105 -0.33 -0.08 -1.60
N ILE A 106 -0.73 0.75 -2.55
CA ILE A 106 -2.12 0.86 -3.02
C ILE A 106 -2.25 0.03 -4.30
N TYR A 107 -3.20 -0.90 -4.30
CA TYR A 107 -3.50 -1.77 -5.44
C TYR A 107 -4.81 -1.34 -6.11
N ASN A 108 -4.75 -0.99 -7.39
CA ASN A 108 -5.88 -0.45 -8.16
C ASN A 108 -6.73 -1.55 -8.82
N ASP A 109 -6.93 -2.68 -8.14
CA ASP A 109 -7.78 -3.79 -8.58
C ASP A 109 -8.17 -4.63 -7.34
N LYS A 110 -8.89 -5.73 -7.53
CA LYS A 110 -9.29 -6.64 -6.45
C LYS A 110 -8.19 -7.65 -6.12
N LEU A 111 -7.95 -7.84 -4.83
CA LEU A 111 -7.07 -8.87 -4.29
C LEU A 111 -7.82 -10.19 -4.09
N SER A 112 -9.08 -10.14 -3.67
CA SER A 112 -9.93 -11.31 -3.47
C SER A 112 -11.12 -11.31 -4.41
N ARG A 113 -11.30 -12.39 -5.19
CA ARG A 113 -12.48 -12.55 -6.07
C ARG A 113 -13.79 -12.61 -5.28
N ASP A 114 -13.73 -13.20 -4.09
CA ASP A 114 -14.87 -13.45 -3.22
C ASP A 114 -15.00 -12.40 -2.10
N GLU A 115 -14.22 -11.31 -2.16
CA GLU A 115 -14.22 -10.21 -1.17
C GLU A 115 -13.89 -10.64 0.28
N TYR A 116 -13.22 -11.79 0.48
CA TYR A 116 -12.85 -12.25 1.83
C TYR A 116 -11.80 -11.37 2.52
N TYR A 117 -10.90 -10.78 1.72
CA TYR A 117 -9.85 -9.88 2.17
C TYR A 117 -9.62 -8.78 1.14
N HIS A 118 -9.14 -7.63 1.60
CA HIS A 118 -8.85 -6.45 0.79
C HIS A 118 -7.45 -5.88 1.04
N ALA A 119 -6.64 -6.62 1.77
CA ALA A 119 -5.25 -6.29 2.02
C ALA A 119 -4.41 -7.55 2.16
N LEU A 120 -3.13 -7.45 1.82
CA LEU A 120 -2.11 -8.48 2.04
C LEU A 120 -1.10 -7.95 3.05
N ILE A 121 -0.98 -8.62 4.19
CA ILE A 121 -0.02 -8.29 5.24
C ILE A 121 1.28 -9.03 4.97
N HIS A 122 2.38 -8.28 4.95
CA HIS A 122 3.73 -8.85 4.92
C HIS A 122 4.00 -9.61 6.23
N PRO A 123 4.43 -10.89 6.19
CA PRO A 123 4.53 -11.74 7.38
C PRO A 123 5.44 -11.18 8.47
N GLU A 124 6.55 -10.54 8.09
CA GLU A 124 7.50 -9.97 9.05
C GLU A 124 6.92 -8.88 9.95
N ILE A 125 5.82 -8.22 9.54
CA ILE A 125 5.16 -7.21 10.37
C ILE A 125 4.69 -7.81 11.69
N LEU A 126 4.22 -9.07 11.67
CA LEU A 126 3.71 -9.75 12.86
C LEU A 126 4.78 -10.53 13.62
N SER A 127 5.97 -10.65 13.03
CA SER A 127 7.15 -11.30 13.62
C SER A 127 8.00 -10.35 14.47
N ALA A 128 7.78 -9.04 14.30
CA ALA A 128 8.49 -7.96 14.97
C ALA A 128 7.97 -7.70 16.40
#